data_AF-A0A9X9FYP1-F1
#
_entry.id   AF-A0A9X9FYP1-F1
#
_cell.length_a   1.000
_cell.length_b   1.000
_cell.length_c   1.000
_cell.angle_alpha   90.00
_cell.angle_beta   90.00
_cell.angle_gamma   90.00
#
_symmetry.space_group_name_H-M   'P 1'
#
loop_
_entity.id
_entity.type
_entity.pdbx_description
1 polymer ?
#
loop_
_entity_poly.entity_id
_entity_poly.type
_entity_poly.pdbx_seq_one_letter_code
_entity_poly.pdbx_strand_id
1 'polypeptide(L)'
;MKRLYDSATVLLLLIGVSTTAQAVDCRVNGGEWARVTHLTVPVTVRLDADRTRILMEGARLECRFTAGAGPAWGADYWETGNASGTPWTSGPKFVSERSGLRINGAFLNTPVPAGIRVATMPNNGIGYPINITPYILVRHSPSNPIDIRTGDTLGLLRLTSSNNYDATRPQLTVTYTAANNFTISPSTCTINNNNPIEINFGNVHQRAIGTDPLTTTIRSNRRLTYSCPDGGITTPITITYKGTASSFDTRLLRMTNPDVGTALVRGASAVQVGGSFLTQITNSVGSDDVTFSLVRRFGSLPAAGVVSGSGVLVMGVP
;
A
#
# COMPACT_ATOMS: atom_id res chain seq x y z
N MET A 1 -34.92 42.72 -59.07
CA MET A 1 -33.52 43.07 -59.42
C MET A 1 -32.70 42.89 -58.15
N LYS A 2 -32.05 41.74 -57.94
CA LYS A 2 -30.63 41.41 -58.23
C LYS A 2 -29.61 42.24 -57.41
N ARG A 3 -28.81 41.48 -56.60
CA ARG A 3 -27.49 41.74 -55.97
C ARG A 3 -27.49 42.37 -54.57
N LEU A 4 -26.62 42.05 -53.61
CA LEU A 4 -25.76 40.89 -53.22
C LEU A 4 -24.81 41.44 -52.12
N TYR A 5 -24.42 40.61 -51.14
CA TYR A 5 -23.36 40.81 -50.10
C TYR A 5 -23.70 41.83 -48.98
N ASP A 6 -23.45 41.62 -47.69
CA ASP A 6 -22.31 40.96 -47.04
C ASP A 6 -22.71 40.17 -45.78
N SER A 7 -22.12 38.98 -45.66
CA SER A 7 -22.20 38.11 -44.49
C SER A 7 -21.05 38.48 -43.54
N ALA A 8 -21.34 39.16 -42.43
CA ALA A 8 -20.35 39.39 -41.39
C ALA A 8 -20.27 38.17 -40.46
N THR A 9 -19.43 37.21 -40.81
CA THR A 9 -19.03 36.11 -39.93
C THR A 9 -18.09 36.67 -38.85
N VAL A 10 -18.60 36.87 -37.64
CA VAL A 10 -17.79 37.23 -36.47
C VAL A 10 -16.98 36.00 -36.04
N LEU A 11 -15.69 35.98 -36.37
CA LEU A 11 -14.74 34.97 -35.92
C LEU A 11 -14.35 35.29 -34.47
N LEU A 12 -14.92 34.56 -33.50
CA LEU A 12 -14.50 34.59 -32.11
C LEU A 12 -13.11 33.94 -32.01
N LEU A 13 -12.06 34.75 -31.98
CA LEU A 13 -10.70 34.31 -31.61
C LEU A 13 -10.70 34.00 -30.11
N LEU A 14 -10.91 32.72 -29.77
CA LEU A 14 -10.54 32.17 -28.47
C LEU A 14 -9.02 32.22 -28.37
N ILE A 15 -8.50 33.30 -27.79
CA ILE A 15 -7.13 33.36 -27.27
C ILE A 15 -7.10 32.36 -26.12
N GLY A 16 -6.77 31.11 -26.44
CA GLY A 16 -6.39 30.13 -25.43
C GLY A 16 -5.18 30.69 -24.70
N VAL A 17 -5.37 31.11 -23.46
CA VAL A 17 -4.27 31.41 -22.55
C VAL A 17 -3.52 30.09 -22.36
N SER A 18 -2.50 29.86 -23.18
CA SER A 18 -1.50 28.85 -22.89
C SER A 18 -0.84 29.29 -21.59
N THR A 19 -1.25 28.70 -20.46
CA THR A 19 -0.52 28.85 -19.22
C THR A 19 0.89 28.33 -19.50
N THR A 20 1.86 29.23 -19.61
CA THR A 20 3.26 28.86 -19.67
C THR A 20 3.58 28.24 -18.32
N ALA A 21 3.44 26.93 -18.23
CA ALA A 21 3.73 26.20 -17.02
C ALA A 21 5.22 26.45 -16.70
N GLN A 22 5.47 27.15 -15.60
CA GLN A 22 6.82 27.52 -15.20
C GLN A 22 7.55 26.26 -14.76
N ALA A 23 8.31 25.70 -15.68
CA ALA A 23 9.10 24.51 -15.48
C ALA A 23 10.37 24.83 -14.68
N VAL A 24 10.85 23.82 -13.94
CA VAL A 24 11.99 23.93 -13.04
C VAL A 24 13.06 22.92 -13.41
N ASP A 25 14.32 23.23 -13.08
CA ASP A 25 15.43 22.32 -13.35
C ASP A 25 15.59 21.33 -12.18
N CYS A 26 15.22 20.08 -12.41
CA CYS A 26 15.34 19.02 -11.42
C CYS A 26 15.92 17.74 -12.05
N ARG A 27 16.48 16.89 -11.20
CA ARG A 27 16.98 15.57 -11.57
C ARG A 27 16.76 14.55 -10.46
N VAL A 28 16.81 13.29 -10.83
CA VAL A 28 16.63 12.16 -9.92
C VAL A 28 17.88 11.30 -9.95
N ASN A 29 18.38 10.90 -8.79
CA ASN A 29 19.50 9.96 -8.62
C ASN A 29 20.78 10.35 -9.39
N GLY A 30 21.08 11.65 -9.47
CA GLY A 30 22.28 12.15 -10.15
C GLY A 30 22.22 12.10 -11.69
N GLY A 31 21.05 11.82 -12.27
CA GLY A 31 20.84 11.84 -13.72
C GLY A 31 20.96 13.24 -14.35
N GLU A 32 20.55 13.36 -15.61
CA GLU A 32 20.57 14.63 -16.31
C GLU A 32 19.57 15.63 -15.73
N TRP A 33 19.91 16.92 -15.82
CA TRP A 33 19.00 18.00 -15.47
C TRP A 33 17.89 18.08 -16.51
N ALA A 34 16.64 18.00 -16.05
CA ALA A 34 15.48 18.15 -16.90
C ALA A 34 14.67 19.38 -16.48
N ARG A 35 14.17 20.13 -17.46
CA ARG A 35 13.24 21.24 -17.24
C ARG A 35 11.81 20.72 -17.24
N VAL A 36 11.19 20.65 -16.06
CA VAL A 36 9.97 19.87 -15.82
C VAL A 36 8.98 20.59 -14.90
N THR A 37 7.70 20.24 -15.04
CA THR A 37 6.62 20.57 -14.08
C THR A 37 6.11 19.33 -13.34
N HIS A 38 6.51 18.16 -13.84
CA HIS A 38 6.17 16.85 -13.29
C HIS A 38 7.38 15.92 -13.33
N LEU A 39 7.57 15.14 -12.27
CA LEU A 39 8.56 14.06 -12.20
C LEU A 39 7.93 12.76 -11.72
N THR A 40 8.36 11.65 -12.30
CA THR A 40 8.10 10.31 -11.76
C THR A 40 9.38 9.79 -11.12
N VAL A 41 9.31 9.45 -9.83
CA VAL A 41 10.46 9.07 -9.02
C VAL A 41 10.24 7.64 -8.50
N PRO A 42 11.04 6.66 -8.94
CA PRO A 42 11.00 5.33 -8.36
C PRO A 42 11.65 5.33 -6.98
N VAL A 43 10.97 4.76 -6.00
CA VAL A 43 11.42 4.66 -4.61
C VAL A 43 11.25 3.23 -4.09
N THR A 44 12.18 2.84 -3.24
CA THR A 44 12.10 1.59 -2.49
C THR A 44 11.12 1.77 -1.33
N VAL A 45 10.15 0.85 -1.25
CA VAL A 45 9.22 0.77 -0.14
C VAL A 45 9.76 -0.22 0.88
N ARG A 46 9.90 0.23 2.13
CA ARG A 46 10.36 -0.61 3.24
C ARG A 46 9.72 -0.23 4.56
N LEU A 47 9.74 -1.16 5.51
CA LEU A 47 9.39 -0.89 6.90
C LEU A 47 10.54 -0.16 7.59
N ASP A 48 10.22 0.83 8.41
CA ASP A 48 11.20 1.53 9.25
C ASP A 48 11.71 0.64 10.39
N ALA A 49 12.84 0.99 10.98
CA ALA A 49 13.48 0.21 12.04
C ALA A 49 12.58 0.04 13.27
N ASP A 50 11.81 1.08 13.62
CA ASP A 50 10.85 1.06 14.72
C ASP A 50 9.53 0.33 14.39
N ARG A 51 9.36 -0.09 13.13
CA ARG A 51 8.17 -0.77 12.59
C ARG A 51 6.86 0.01 12.71
N THR A 52 6.91 1.31 12.96
CA THR A 52 5.72 2.18 13.04
C THR A 52 5.37 2.82 11.70
N ARG A 53 6.31 2.81 10.73
CA ARG A 53 6.18 3.50 9.45
C ARG A 53 6.66 2.65 8.29
N ILE A 54 5.94 2.73 7.17
CA ILE A 54 6.40 2.26 5.86
C ILE A 54 6.97 3.50 5.14
N LEU A 55 8.26 3.48 4.83
CA LEU A 55 8.98 4.59 4.19
C LEU A 55 9.10 4.38 2.69
N MET A 56 9.03 5.48 1.95
CA MET A 56 9.20 5.54 0.49
C MET A 56 10.49 6.30 0.16
N GLU A 57 11.62 5.60 0.09
CA GLU A 57 12.95 6.23 0.07
C GLU A 57 13.89 5.60 -0.97
N GLY A 58 15.16 6.00 -0.96
CA GLY A 58 16.16 5.51 -1.92
C GLY A 58 16.25 6.31 -3.22
N ALA A 59 15.39 7.33 -3.39
CA ALA A 59 15.56 8.33 -4.44
C ALA A 59 16.15 9.63 -3.89
N ARG A 60 17.11 10.19 -4.63
CA ARG A 60 17.67 11.52 -4.41
C ARG A 60 17.10 12.48 -5.44
N LEU A 61 16.10 13.27 -5.04
CA LEU A 61 15.57 14.38 -5.82
C LEU A 61 16.44 15.61 -5.57
N GLU A 62 16.95 16.21 -6.64
CA GLU A 62 17.67 17.48 -6.58
C GLU A 62 17.04 18.46 -7.55
N CYS A 63 16.91 19.70 -7.10
CA CYS A 63 16.50 20.81 -7.95
C CYS A 63 17.53 21.92 -7.84
N ARG A 64 17.60 22.78 -8.86
CA ARG A 64 18.48 23.94 -8.86
C ARG A 64 17.72 25.16 -9.33
N PHE A 65 18.31 26.31 -9.08
CA PHE A 65 17.89 27.54 -9.73
C PHE A 65 17.94 27.36 -11.25
N THR A 66 16.84 27.67 -11.92
CA THR A 66 16.63 27.44 -13.36
C THR A 66 17.67 28.19 -14.19
N ALA A 67 18.47 27.46 -14.97
CA ALA A 67 19.57 28.07 -15.73
C ALA A 67 19.04 29.11 -16.74
N GLY A 68 19.64 30.30 -16.73
CA GLY A 68 19.27 31.44 -17.58
C GLY A 68 18.02 32.21 -17.11
N ALA A 69 17.42 31.83 -15.98
CA ALA A 69 16.34 32.59 -15.35
C ALA A 69 16.90 33.66 -14.40
N GLY A 70 16.11 34.70 -14.14
CA GLY A 70 16.33 35.67 -13.07
C GLY A 70 17.68 36.40 -13.06
N PRO A 71 17.92 37.27 -12.05
CA PRO A 71 19.20 37.93 -11.84
C PRO A 71 20.22 37.00 -11.17
N ALA A 72 21.51 37.31 -11.30
CA ALA A 72 22.60 36.54 -10.68
C ALA A 72 22.57 36.52 -9.15
N TRP A 73 21.97 37.54 -8.51
CA TRP A 73 21.76 37.59 -7.05
C TRP A 73 20.46 36.92 -6.59
N GLY A 74 19.66 36.42 -7.53
CA GLY A 74 18.37 35.81 -7.26
C GLY A 74 18.48 34.50 -6.49
N ALA A 75 17.44 34.18 -5.73
CA ALA A 75 17.29 32.90 -5.06
C ALA A 75 15.85 32.40 -5.17
N ASP A 76 15.72 31.10 -5.43
CA ASP A 76 14.46 30.38 -5.40
C ASP A 76 14.24 29.74 -4.03
N TYR A 77 12.98 29.67 -3.65
CA TYR A 77 12.51 29.39 -2.31
C TYR A 77 11.41 28.32 -2.38
N TRP A 78 11.79 27.08 -2.12
CA TRP A 78 10.93 25.93 -2.33
C TRP A 78 10.16 25.54 -1.08
N GLU A 79 8.85 25.41 -1.20
CA GLU A 79 7.94 25.15 -0.11
C GLU A 79 6.97 24.02 -0.42
N THR A 80 6.44 23.40 0.64
CA THR A 80 5.41 22.37 0.53
C THR A 80 4.09 22.92 0.03
N GLY A 81 3.40 22.13 -0.81
CA GLY A 81 2.08 22.46 -1.35
C GLY A 81 2.16 23.28 -2.63
N ASN A 82 1.02 23.41 -3.29
CA ASN A 82 0.84 24.33 -4.41
C ASN A 82 -0.65 24.67 -4.58
N ALA A 83 -1.00 25.49 -5.58
CA ALA A 83 -2.39 25.88 -5.82
C ALA A 83 -3.32 24.71 -6.18
N SER A 84 -2.78 23.54 -6.55
CA SER A 84 -3.54 22.37 -6.96
C SER A 84 -3.92 21.42 -5.82
N GLY A 85 -3.45 21.64 -4.58
CA GLY A 85 -3.90 20.86 -3.43
C GLY A 85 -2.88 20.71 -2.30
N THR A 86 -3.14 19.73 -1.43
CA THR A 86 -2.30 19.45 -0.26
C THR A 86 -0.88 19.02 -0.67
N PRO A 87 0.13 19.28 0.17
CA PRO A 87 1.51 18.89 -0.10
C PRO A 87 1.69 17.40 -0.39
N TRP A 88 0.90 16.54 0.27
CA TRP A 88 0.92 15.10 0.07
C TRP A 88 -0.47 14.56 -0.22
N THR A 89 -0.54 13.63 -1.17
CA THR A 89 -1.72 12.79 -1.42
C THR A 89 -1.26 11.35 -1.57
N SER A 90 -1.77 10.48 -0.70
CA SER A 90 -1.54 9.04 -0.76
C SER A 90 -2.05 8.43 -2.07
N GLY A 91 -1.34 7.43 -2.59
CA GLY A 91 -1.78 6.63 -3.73
C GLY A 91 -2.92 5.67 -3.40
N PRO A 92 -3.52 5.01 -4.42
CA PRO A 92 -4.72 4.18 -4.27
C PRO A 92 -4.58 3.04 -3.24
N LYS A 93 -3.38 2.48 -3.08
CA LYS A 93 -3.09 1.39 -2.13
C LYS A 93 -3.11 1.84 -0.66
N PHE A 94 -3.20 3.13 -0.40
CA PHE A 94 -3.08 3.72 0.94
C PHE A 94 -4.24 4.67 1.31
N VAL A 95 -5.37 4.61 0.59
CA VAL A 95 -6.53 5.50 0.82
C VAL A 95 -7.10 5.33 2.23
N SER A 96 -7.08 4.10 2.76
CA SER A 96 -7.50 3.79 4.12
C SER A 96 -6.41 4.07 5.16
N GLU A 97 -5.21 4.50 4.77
CA GLU A 97 -4.07 4.60 5.66
C GLU A 97 -3.76 6.03 6.06
N ARG A 98 -3.31 6.20 7.30
CA ARG A 98 -2.72 7.47 7.70
C ARG A 98 -1.34 7.58 7.09
N SER A 99 -0.98 8.76 6.62
CA SER A 99 0.28 9.01 5.94
C SER A 99 0.83 10.38 6.30
N GLY A 100 2.06 10.67 5.86
CA GLY A 100 2.68 11.96 6.06
C GLY A 100 3.96 12.13 5.26
N LEU A 101 4.66 13.21 5.56
CA LEU A 101 5.97 13.51 4.99
C LEU A 101 7.00 13.66 6.11
N ARG A 102 8.16 13.04 5.93
CA ARG A 102 9.36 13.38 6.69
C ARG A 102 10.06 14.50 5.96
N ILE A 103 10.08 15.70 6.54
CA ILE A 103 10.66 16.91 5.94
C ILE A 103 11.82 17.35 6.82
N ASN A 104 13.03 17.43 6.24
CA ASN A 104 14.24 17.84 6.97
C ASN A 104 14.45 17.08 8.30
N GLY A 105 14.08 15.80 8.33
CA GLY A 105 14.20 14.93 9.49
C GLY A 105 12.96 14.84 10.38
N ALA A 106 12.04 15.81 10.35
CA ALA A 106 10.82 15.83 11.16
C ALA A 106 9.66 15.11 10.47
N PHE A 107 8.90 14.29 11.21
CA PHE A 107 7.72 13.59 10.69
C PHE A 107 6.45 14.42 10.87
N LEU A 108 5.75 14.69 9.77
CA LEU A 108 4.53 15.49 9.75
C LEU A 108 3.39 14.64 9.16
N ASN A 109 2.40 14.32 10.00
CA ASN A 109 1.22 13.57 9.56
C ASN A 109 0.32 14.43 8.67
N THR A 110 -0.41 13.79 7.78
CA THR A 110 -1.45 14.43 6.97
C THR A 110 -2.60 14.91 7.87
N PRO A 111 -3.15 16.13 7.68
CA PRO A 111 -2.78 17.10 6.65
C PRO A 111 -1.42 17.77 6.91
N VAL A 112 -0.48 17.61 5.97
CA VAL A 112 0.83 18.27 6.06
C VAL A 112 0.64 19.75 5.75
N PRO A 113 1.15 20.67 6.59
CA PRO A 113 1.04 22.11 6.32
C PRO A 113 1.71 22.51 5.00
N ALA A 114 1.08 23.42 4.26
CA ALA A 114 1.71 24.11 3.15
C ALA A 114 2.63 25.22 3.65
N GLY A 115 3.57 25.68 2.80
CA GLY A 115 4.48 26.78 3.12
C GLY A 115 5.69 26.38 3.97
N ILE A 116 5.94 25.09 4.17
CA ILE A 116 7.14 24.62 4.88
C ILE A 116 8.33 24.75 3.92
N ARG A 117 9.30 25.58 4.28
CA ARG A 117 10.53 25.76 3.49
C ARG A 117 11.36 24.46 3.47
N VAL A 118 11.57 23.91 2.29
CA VAL A 118 12.33 22.66 2.09
C VAL A 118 13.72 22.91 1.52
N ALA A 119 13.89 23.96 0.70
CA ALA A 119 15.18 24.34 0.13
C ALA A 119 15.22 25.82 -0.25
N THR A 120 16.42 26.39 -0.24
CA THR A 120 16.75 27.70 -0.81
C THR A 120 17.85 27.49 -1.85
N MET A 121 17.61 27.95 -3.07
CA MET A 121 18.47 27.70 -4.24
C MET A 121 18.94 29.04 -4.81
N PRO A 122 20.13 29.53 -4.46
CA PRO A 122 20.74 30.69 -5.13
C PRO A 122 21.01 30.41 -6.62
N ASN A 123 21.06 31.46 -7.43
CA ASN A 123 21.44 31.39 -8.84
C ASN A 123 22.95 31.15 -9.03
N ASN A 124 23.40 29.93 -8.69
CA ASN A 124 24.80 29.51 -8.74
C ASN A 124 25.01 28.19 -9.52
N GLY A 125 23.95 27.64 -10.11
CA GLY A 125 23.98 26.39 -10.87
C GLY A 125 24.12 25.10 -10.06
N ILE A 126 24.20 25.19 -8.72
CA ILE A 126 24.36 24.04 -7.81
C ILE A 126 23.01 23.34 -7.58
N GLY A 127 23.03 22.01 -7.52
CA GLY A 127 21.87 21.20 -7.15
C GLY A 127 21.68 21.12 -5.64
N TYR A 128 20.45 21.37 -5.19
CA TYR A 128 20.04 21.29 -3.79
C TYR A 128 19.08 20.10 -3.59
N PRO A 129 19.29 19.28 -2.56
CA PRO A 129 18.42 18.13 -2.30
C PRO A 129 17.05 18.58 -1.82
N ILE A 130 15.99 17.94 -2.34
CA ILE A 130 14.65 18.04 -1.79
C ILE A 130 14.47 16.90 -0.79
N ASN A 131 14.80 17.17 0.48
CA ASN A 131 14.83 16.17 1.54
C ASN A 131 13.43 15.92 2.13
N ILE A 132 12.58 15.29 1.31
CA ILE A 132 11.21 14.93 1.65
C ILE A 132 11.00 13.45 1.37
N THR A 133 10.64 12.69 2.40
CA THR A 133 10.37 11.25 2.31
C THR A 133 8.92 10.98 2.72
N PRO A 134 8.05 10.53 1.81
CA PRO A 134 6.71 10.10 2.19
C PRO A 134 6.70 8.83 3.04
N TYR A 135 5.71 8.73 3.92
CA TYR A 135 5.51 7.54 4.73
C TYR A 135 4.03 7.22 4.95
N ILE A 136 3.77 5.94 5.25
CA ILE A 136 2.49 5.43 5.72
C ILE A 136 2.65 4.98 7.17
N LEU A 137 1.70 5.30 8.04
CA LEU A 137 1.68 4.82 9.42
C LEU A 137 1.15 3.39 9.47
N VAL A 138 1.87 2.52 10.16
CA VAL A 138 1.36 1.22 10.58
C VAL A 138 0.28 1.46 11.64
N ARG A 139 -0.83 0.74 11.56
CA ARG A 139 -1.98 0.87 12.45
C ARG A 139 -1.93 -0.18 13.55
N HIS A 140 -2.39 0.20 14.73
CA HIS A 140 -2.67 -0.74 15.82
C HIS A 140 -4.10 -1.29 15.80
N SER A 141 -4.88 -0.93 14.78
CA SER A 141 -6.21 -1.44 14.50
C SER A 141 -6.17 -2.44 13.34
N PRO A 142 -7.20 -3.30 13.18
CA PRO A 142 -7.32 -4.18 12.03
C PRO A 142 -7.31 -3.37 10.72
N SER A 143 -6.64 -3.91 9.71
CA SER A 143 -6.55 -3.32 8.37
C SER A 143 -6.21 -4.40 7.37
N ASN A 144 -6.56 -4.16 6.10
CA ASN A 144 -6.25 -5.10 5.03
C ASN A 144 -4.75 -5.10 4.73
N PRO A 145 -4.16 -6.26 4.38
CA PRO A 145 -2.79 -6.30 3.92
C PRO A 145 -2.57 -5.37 2.71
N ILE A 146 -1.48 -4.63 2.76
CA ILE A 146 -1.03 -3.81 1.64
C ILE A 146 -0.09 -4.65 0.80
N ASP A 147 -0.46 -4.83 -0.47
CA ASP A 147 0.37 -5.48 -1.49
C ASP A 147 0.75 -4.46 -2.57
N ILE A 148 2.05 -4.16 -2.61
CA ILE A 148 2.68 -3.20 -3.53
C ILE A 148 3.50 -4.00 -4.53
N ARG A 149 3.31 -3.67 -5.81
CA ARG A 149 4.07 -4.22 -6.92
C ARG A 149 4.94 -3.13 -7.54
N THR A 150 6.09 -3.51 -8.08
CA THR A 150 6.95 -2.60 -8.84
C THR A 150 6.11 -1.88 -9.91
N GLY A 151 6.25 -0.55 -9.98
CA GLY A 151 5.48 0.32 -10.87
C GLY A 151 4.19 0.90 -10.27
N ASP A 152 3.71 0.38 -9.13
CA ASP A 152 2.53 0.95 -8.46
C ASP A 152 2.75 2.43 -8.10
N THR A 153 1.71 3.25 -8.30
CA THR A 153 1.72 4.66 -7.86
C THR A 153 1.50 4.75 -6.35
N LEU A 154 2.48 5.28 -5.65
CA LEU A 154 2.50 5.37 -4.19
C LEU A 154 1.90 6.67 -3.64
N GLY A 155 1.94 7.73 -4.44
CA GLY A 155 1.37 9.02 -4.07
C GLY A 155 2.01 10.19 -4.82
N LEU A 156 1.53 11.39 -4.49
CA LEU A 156 1.89 12.65 -5.13
C LEU A 156 2.38 13.65 -4.10
N LEU A 157 3.57 14.19 -4.30
CA LEU A 157 4.12 15.34 -3.59
C LEU A 157 3.96 16.59 -4.44
N ARG A 158 3.51 17.68 -3.83
CA ARG A 158 3.34 18.98 -4.48
C ARG A 158 4.24 20.01 -3.82
N LEU A 159 4.96 20.75 -4.64
CA LEU A 159 5.86 21.81 -4.23
C LEU A 159 5.59 23.07 -5.05
N THR A 160 5.82 24.22 -4.42
CA THR A 160 5.79 25.52 -5.06
C THR A 160 7.09 26.25 -4.77
N SER A 161 7.55 27.02 -5.73
CA SER A 161 8.67 27.93 -5.56
C SER A 161 8.17 29.37 -5.46
N SER A 162 8.88 30.18 -4.69
CA SER A 162 8.86 31.63 -4.74
C SER A 162 10.27 32.15 -4.95
N ASN A 163 10.45 33.46 -5.09
CA ASN A 163 11.78 34.05 -5.24
C ASN A 163 11.82 35.49 -4.68
N ASN A 164 13.00 36.09 -4.67
CA ASN A 164 13.27 37.44 -4.15
C ASN A 164 13.40 38.53 -5.22
N TYR A 165 13.08 38.27 -6.48
CA TYR A 165 13.29 39.22 -7.58
C TYR A 165 12.03 39.51 -8.42
N ASP A 166 11.02 38.63 -8.43
CA ASP A 166 9.75 38.83 -9.12
C ASP A 166 8.56 38.02 -8.51
N ALA A 167 7.42 38.05 -9.21
CA ALA A 167 6.17 37.42 -8.80
C ALA A 167 5.97 35.98 -9.34
N THR A 168 6.95 35.41 -10.04
CA THR A 168 6.83 34.07 -10.60
C THR A 168 6.74 33.00 -9.51
N ARG A 169 5.93 31.95 -9.74
CA ARG A 169 5.68 30.88 -8.77
C ARG A 169 5.68 29.51 -9.47
N PRO A 170 6.85 29.00 -9.87
CA PRO A 170 6.97 27.67 -10.45
C PRO A 170 6.42 26.59 -9.53
N GLN A 171 5.86 25.52 -10.10
CA GLN A 171 5.28 24.41 -9.35
C GLN A 171 5.87 23.09 -9.85
N LEU A 172 6.10 22.16 -8.92
CA LEU A 172 6.56 20.81 -9.23
C LEU A 172 5.62 19.80 -8.57
N THR A 173 5.15 18.85 -9.38
CA THR A 173 4.46 17.65 -8.89
C THR A 173 5.37 16.44 -9.04
N VAL A 174 5.55 15.67 -7.98
CA VAL A 174 6.36 14.45 -7.98
C VAL A 174 5.47 13.25 -7.70
N THR A 175 5.36 12.36 -8.69
CA THR A 175 4.72 11.05 -8.53
C THR A 175 5.75 10.05 -8.04
N TYR A 176 5.50 9.45 -6.88
CA TYR A 176 6.31 8.35 -6.38
C TYR A 176 5.77 7.02 -6.90
N THR A 177 6.67 6.18 -7.41
CA THR A 177 6.34 4.83 -7.90
C THR A 177 7.20 3.79 -7.19
N ALA A 178 6.67 2.58 -7.01
CA ALA A 178 7.39 1.51 -6.32
C ALA A 178 8.52 0.93 -7.19
N ALA A 179 9.73 0.88 -6.64
CA ALA A 179 10.88 0.21 -7.27
C ALA A 179 10.95 -1.29 -6.94
N ASN A 180 10.26 -1.74 -5.89
CA ASN A 180 10.27 -3.12 -5.41
C ASN A 180 8.85 -3.63 -5.09
N ASN A 181 8.70 -4.94 -5.07
CA ASN A 181 7.54 -5.58 -4.46
C ASN A 181 7.65 -5.48 -2.92
N PHE A 182 6.54 -5.19 -2.25
CA PHE A 182 6.47 -5.10 -0.80
C PHE A 182 5.08 -5.50 -0.32
N THR A 183 5.00 -6.46 0.60
CA THR A 183 3.74 -6.89 1.20
C THR A 183 3.85 -6.79 2.71
N ILE A 184 2.87 -6.14 3.34
CA ILE A 184 2.79 -6.04 4.79
C ILE A 184 1.33 -6.10 5.24
N SER A 185 1.06 -6.66 6.41
CA SER A 185 -0.17 -6.36 7.13
C SER A 185 0.10 -5.15 7.99
N PRO A 186 -0.43 -3.95 7.66
CA PRO A 186 -0.17 -2.75 8.43
C PRO A 186 -0.90 -2.76 9.78
N SER A 187 -1.66 -3.81 10.10
CA SER A 187 -2.22 -4.01 11.43
C SER A 187 -1.20 -4.67 12.35
N THR A 188 -1.03 -4.14 13.56
CA THR A 188 -0.31 -4.84 14.64
C THR A 188 -1.23 -5.74 15.47
N CYS A 189 -2.52 -5.84 15.12
CA CYS A 189 -3.39 -6.84 15.72
C CYS A 189 -2.90 -8.25 15.33
N THR A 190 -2.96 -9.17 16.27
CA THR A 190 -2.40 -10.51 16.11
C THR A 190 -3.48 -11.57 16.12
N ILE A 191 -3.24 -12.66 15.40
CA ILE A 191 -3.96 -13.93 15.57
C ILE A 191 -3.05 -14.83 16.42
N ASN A 192 -3.57 -15.35 17.53
CA ASN A 192 -2.86 -16.26 18.41
C ASN A 192 -1.50 -15.71 18.90
N ASN A 193 -1.42 -14.39 19.18
CA ASN A 193 -0.17 -13.70 19.54
C ASN A 193 0.97 -13.89 18.51
N ASN A 194 0.65 -14.11 17.24
CA ASN A 194 1.59 -14.49 16.16
C ASN A 194 2.33 -15.81 16.40
N ASN A 195 1.88 -16.63 17.36
CA ASN A 195 2.42 -17.98 17.56
C ASN A 195 1.85 -18.94 16.50
N PRO A 196 2.69 -19.84 15.95
CA PRO A 196 2.22 -20.89 15.05
C PRO A 196 1.09 -21.71 15.67
N ILE A 197 0.09 -22.04 14.85
CA ILE A 197 -1.01 -22.94 15.26
C ILE A 197 -0.67 -24.33 14.74
N GLU A 198 -0.19 -25.20 15.62
CA GLU A 198 0.12 -26.58 15.24
C GLU A 198 -1.14 -27.45 15.27
N ILE A 199 -1.40 -28.10 14.13
CA ILE A 199 -2.48 -29.07 13.96
C ILE A 199 -1.86 -30.44 13.80
N ASN A 200 -1.94 -31.24 14.85
CA ASN A 200 -1.50 -32.63 14.83
C ASN A 200 -2.73 -33.54 14.92
N PHE A 201 -2.92 -34.37 13.90
CA PHE A 201 -3.99 -35.38 13.85
C PHE A 201 -3.56 -36.73 14.42
N GLY A 202 -2.30 -36.87 14.82
CA GLY A 202 -1.71 -38.12 15.31
C GLY A 202 -1.61 -39.19 14.23
N ASN A 203 -1.59 -40.46 14.68
CA ASN A 203 -1.62 -41.61 13.78
C ASN A 203 -3.05 -41.87 13.34
N VAL A 204 -3.30 -41.74 12.04
CA VAL A 204 -4.64 -41.90 11.45
C VAL A 204 -4.64 -43.08 10.48
N HIS A 205 -5.59 -44.00 10.66
CA HIS A 205 -5.79 -45.08 9.72
C HIS A 205 -6.37 -44.53 8.41
N GLN A 206 -5.76 -44.83 7.26
CA GLN A 206 -6.13 -44.24 5.95
C GLN A 206 -7.62 -44.39 5.60
N ARG A 207 -8.22 -45.53 5.96
CA ARG A 207 -9.66 -45.79 5.72
C ARG A 207 -10.61 -45.02 6.63
N ALA A 208 -10.11 -44.51 7.76
CA ALA A 208 -10.90 -43.67 8.68
C ALA A 208 -10.97 -42.21 8.21
N ILE A 209 -10.10 -41.80 7.28
CA ILE A 209 -10.13 -40.46 6.70
C ILE A 209 -11.38 -40.33 5.82
N GLY A 210 -12.22 -39.34 6.15
CA GLY A 210 -13.46 -39.05 5.42
C GLY A 210 -13.18 -38.32 4.11
N THR A 211 -14.20 -38.18 3.26
CA THR A 211 -14.11 -37.47 1.97
C THR A 211 -14.76 -36.09 1.99
N ASP A 212 -15.39 -35.71 3.10
CA ASP A 212 -16.02 -34.40 3.29
C ASP A 212 -15.50 -33.75 4.59
N PRO A 213 -15.02 -32.50 4.53
CA PRO A 213 -14.51 -31.79 5.71
C PRO A 213 -15.55 -31.55 6.81
N LEU A 214 -16.84 -31.57 6.50
CA LEU A 214 -17.91 -31.33 7.47
C LEU A 214 -18.33 -32.61 8.22
N THR A 215 -18.03 -33.79 7.68
CA THR A 215 -18.50 -35.08 8.24
C THR A 215 -17.38 -36.02 8.66
N THR A 216 -16.13 -35.75 8.27
CA THR A 216 -15.01 -36.57 8.74
C THR A 216 -14.85 -36.54 10.27
N THR A 217 -14.50 -37.68 10.85
CA THR A 217 -14.21 -37.81 12.27
C THR A 217 -12.78 -37.39 12.63
N ILE A 218 -11.88 -37.26 11.64
CA ILE A 218 -10.50 -36.87 11.84
C ILE A 218 -10.41 -35.36 11.86
N ARG A 219 -10.56 -34.79 13.06
CA ARG A 219 -10.67 -33.35 13.28
C ARG A 219 -9.90 -32.89 14.50
N SER A 220 -9.49 -31.63 14.50
CA SER A 220 -8.78 -30.97 15.59
C SER A 220 -9.36 -29.58 15.82
N ASN A 221 -9.95 -29.36 16.99
CA ASN A 221 -10.53 -28.07 17.34
C ASN A 221 -9.42 -27.14 17.87
N ARG A 222 -9.49 -25.87 17.46
CA ARG A 222 -8.59 -24.81 17.91
C ARG A 222 -9.38 -23.55 18.17
N ARG A 223 -9.02 -22.84 19.23
CA ARG A 223 -9.49 -21.48 19.47
C ARG A 223 -8.50 -20.50 18.87
N LEU A 224 -8.96 -19.68 17.93
CA LEU A 224 -8.25 -18.50 17.47
C LEU A 224 -8.49 -17.38 18.47
N THR A 225 -7.44 -16.67 18.85
CA THR A 225 -7.53 -15.45 19.67
C THR A 225 -7.07 -14.26 18.85
N TYR A 226 -7.77 -13.14 18.99
CA TYR A 226 -7.46 -11.89 18.33
C TYR A 226 -7.15 -10.85 19.40
N SER A 227 -6.08 -10.08 19.20
CA SER A 227 -5.70 -9.01 20.13
C SER A 227 -5.13 -7.84 19.37
N CYS A 228 -5.61 -6.64 19.67
CA CYS A 228 -5.07 -5.37 19.20
C CYS A 228 -4.41 -4.63 20.36
N PRO A 229 -3.24 -4.00 20.17
CA PRO A 229 -2.52 -3.35 21.26
C PRO A 229 -3.18 -2.04 21.74
N ASP A 230 -3.87 -1.32 20.87
CA ASP A 230 -4.65 -0.14 21.28
C ASP A 230 -5.96 -0.57 21.96
N GLY A 231 -6.34 0.07 23.07
CA GLY A 231 -7.59 -0.20 23.78
C GLY A 231 -8.84 0.35 23.08
N GLY A 232 -10.01 -0.23 23.40
CA GLY A 232 -11.31 0.29 22.94
C GLY A 232 -11.66 0.01 21.48
N ILE A 233 -10.87 -0.79 20.75
CA ILE A 233 -11.16 -1.12 19.36
C ILE A 233 -12.37 -2.06 19.30
N THR A 234 -13.44 -1.63 18.63
CA THR A 234 -14.59 -2.48 18.33
C THR A 234 -14.88 -2.40 16.84
N THR A 235 -14.59 -3.47 16.10
CA THR A 235 -14.75 -3.49 14.65
C THR A 235 -15.00 -4.91 14.14
N PRO A 236 -15.82 -5.09 13.10
CA PRO A 236 -15.82 -6.33 12.34
C PRO A 236 -14.45 -6.54 11.69
N ILE A 237 -14.03 -7.80 11.58
CA ILE A 237 -12.80 -8.23 10.93
C ILE A 237 -13.07 -9.45 10.05
N THR A 238 -12.20 -9.69 9.08
CA THR A 238 -12.19 -10.90 8.27
C THR A 238 -10.98 -11.75 8.61
N ILE A 239 -11.14 -13.07 8.63
CA ILE A 239 -10.02 -14.02 8.73
C ILE A 239 -9.96 -14.80 7.43
N THR A 240 -8.87 -14.60 6.69
CA THR A 240 -8.64 -15.21 5.39
C THR A 240 -7.74 -16.43 5.52
N TYR A 241 -8.16 -17.57 4.98
CA TYR A 241 -7.36 -18.80 4.96
C TYR A 241 -6.49 -18.85 3.71
N LYS A 242 -5.24 -18.43 3.79
CA LYS A 242 -4.29 -18.41 2.67
C LYS A 242 -3.48 -19.70 2.60
N GLY A 243 -3.19 -20.13 1.37
CA GLY A 243 -2.39 -21.32 1.08
C GLY A 243 -2.59 -21.76 -0.36
N THR A 244 -2.09 -22.94 -0.69
CA THR A 244 -2.35 -23.58 -1.99
C THR A 244 -3.50 -24.56 -1.83
N ALA A 245 -4.54 -24.43 -2.65
CA ALA A 245 -5.65 -25.38 -2.66
C ALA A 245 -5.20 -26.76 -3.17
N SER A 246 -5.84 -27.81 -2.68
CA SER A 246 -5.69 -29.17 -3.20
C SER A 246 -6.28 -29.27 -4.60
N SER A 247 -5.77 -30.21 -5.40
CA SER A 247 -6.23 -30.39 -6.78
C SER A 247 -7.63 -31.02 -6.90
N PHE A 248 -8.22 -31.49 -5.80
CA PHE A 248 -9.50 -32.21 -5.80
C PHE A 248 -10.63 -31.53 -5.02
N ASP A 249 -10.32 -30.54 -4.18
CA ASP A 249 -11.31 -29.74 -3.48
C ASP A 249 -10.66 -28.40 -3.09
N THR A 250 -11.25 -27.29 -3.55
CA THR A 250 -10.71 -25.94 -3.34
C THR A 250 -10.84 -25.45 -1.90
N ARG A 251 -11.61 -26.16 -1.06
CA ARG A 251 -11.74 -25.91 0.38
C ARG A 251 -10.64 -26.55 1.20
N LEU A 252 -9.85 -27.42 0.58
CA LEU A 252 -8.79 -28.15 1.27
C LEU A 252 -7.42 -27.57 0.91
N LEU A 253 -6.62 -27.29 1.92
CA LEU A 253 -5.21 -26.96 1.77
C LEU A 253 -4.44 -28.18 1.28
N ARG A 254 -3.59 -27.94 0.27
CA ARG A 254 -2.69 -28.95 -0.30
C ARG A 254 -1.73 -29.46 0.77
N MET A 255 -1.68 -30.77 0.91
CA MET A 255 -0.70 -31.47 1.74
C MET A 255 0.42 -32.07 0.87
N THR A 256 1.43 -32.64 1.50
CA THR A 256 2.50 -33.41 0.85
C THR A 256 1.99 -34.66 0.14
N ASN A 257 0.90 -35.26 0.65
CA ASN A 257 0.18 -36.33 -0.04
C ASN A 257 -0.93 -35.72 -0.93
N PRO A 258 -0.92 -35.94 -2.25
CA PRO A 258 -1.85 -35.31 -3.19
C PRO A 258 -3.31 -35.80 -3.05
N ASP A 259 -3.53 -36.91 -2.34
CA ASP A 259 -4.84 -37.47 -2.07
C ASP A 259 -5.36 -37.12 -0.67
N VAL A 260 -4.66 -36.24 0.05
CA VAL A 260 -5.04 -35.75 1.38
C VAL A 260 -5.03 -34.23 1.39
N GLY A 261 -6.04 -33.65 2.03
CA GLY A 261 -6.19 -32.21 2.21
C GLY A 261 -6.67 -31.89 3.62
N THR A 262 -6.36 -30.68 4.10
CA THR A 262 -6.89 -30.19 5.38
C THR A 262 -7.84 -29.02 5.15
N ALA A 263 -9.03 -29.05 5.73
CA ALA A 263 -9.95 -27.90 5.73
C ALA A 263 -9.82 -27.08 7.00
N LEU A 264 -10.10 -25.78 6.90
CA LEU A 264 -10.52 -24.95 8.01
C LEU A 264 -12.05 -24.87 8.02
N VAL A 265 -12.68 -25.29 9.10
CA VAL A 265 -14.13 -25.26 9.29
C VAL A 265 -14.45 -24.27 10.41
N ARG A 266 -15.44 -23.41 10.17
CA ARG A 266 -16.01 -22.54 11.21
C ARG A 266 -17.52 -22.71 11.23
N GLY A 267 -18.06 -23.04 12.40
CA GLY A 267 -19.47 -23.42 12.51
C GLY A 267 -19.79 -24.61 11.60
N ALA A 268 -20.77 -24.44 10.71
CA ALA A 268 -21.22 -25.46 9.77
C ALA A 268 -20.63 -25.30 8.34
N SER A 269 -19.55 -24.54 8.17
CA SER A 269 -19.02 -24.22 6.84
C SER A 269 -17.50 -24.36 6.76
N ALA A 270 -17.04 -25.00 5.68
CA ALA A 270 -15.62 -25.07 5.34
C ALA A 270 -15.21 -23.79 4.59
N VAL A 271 -14.21 -23.10 5.12
CA VAL A 271 -13.64 -21.88 4.56
C VAL A 271 -12.81 -22.26 3.34
N GLN A 272 -13.16 -21.72 2.17
CA GLN A 272 -12.39 -21.98 0.95
C GLN A 272 -10.94 -21.51 1.12
N VAL A 273 -9.96 -22.23 0.57
CA VAL A 273 -8.58 -21.72 0.52
C VAL A 273 -8.56 -20.48 -0.38
N GLY A 274 -8.06 -19.38 0.15
CA GLY A 274 -8.12 -18.04 -0.43
C GLY A 274 -9.33 -17.22 0.01
N GLY A 275 -10.37 -17.87 0.55
CA GLY A 275 -11.58 -17.25 1.09
C GLY A 275 -11.45 -16.83 2.55
N SER A 276 -12.49 -16.17 3.06
CA SER A 276 -12.51 -15.58 4.41
C SER A 276 -13.84 -15.79 5.12
N PHE A 277 -13.84 -15.68 6.44
CA PHE A 277 -15.05 -15.56 7.24
C PHE A 277 -15.06 -14.28 8.06
N LEU A 278 -16.26 -13.78 8.38
CA LEU A 278 -16.48 -12.58 9.19
C LEU A 278 -16.47 -12.93 10.68
N THR A 279 -15.79 -12.12 11.47
CA THR A 279 -15.85 -12.14 12.93
C THR A 279 -15.68 -10.71 13.48
N GLN A 280 -15.49 -10.56 14.78
CA GLN A 280 -15.48 -9.26 15.45
C GLN A 280 -14.42 -9.19 16.54
N ILE A 281 -13.79 -8.02 16.64
CA ILE A 281 -13.05 -7.58 17.82
C ILE A 281 -13.97 -6.66 18.60
N THR A 282 -14.05 -6.88 19.92
CA THR A 282 -14.81 -6.06 20.85
C THR A 282 -13.89 -5.69 22.00
N ASN A 283 -13.71 -4.38 22.23
CA ASN A 283 -12.76 -3.85 23.21
C ASN A 283 -11.35 -4.46 23.06
N SER A 284 -10.85 -4.47 21.82
CA SER A 284 -9.50 -4.86 21.42
C SER A 284 -9.17 -6.35 21.54
N VAL A 285 -10.13 -7.19 21.90
CA VAL A 285 -9.99 -8.65 21.93
C VAL A 285 -11.10 -9.34 21.16
N GLY A 286 -10.84 -10.55 20.69
CA GLY A 286 -11.82 -11.41 20.04
C GLY A 286 -11.37 -12.85 20.01
N SER A 287 -12.26 -13.76 19.65
CA SER A 287 -11.91 -15.17 19.49
C SER A 287 -12.93 -15.92 18.66
N ASP A 288 -12.49 -16.98 18.00
CA ASP A 288 -13.34 -17.93 17.31
C ASP A 288 -12.87 -19.35 17.54
N ASP A 289 -13.82 -20.26 17.71
CA ASP A 289 -13.55 -21.69 17.69
C ASP A 289 -13.65 -22.19 16.24
N VAL A 290 -12.56 -22.81 15.77
CA VAL A 290 -12.44 -23.39 14.44
C VAL A 290 -12.05 -24.86 14.54
N THR A 291 -12.38 -25.62 13.51
CA THR A 291 -12.05 -27.03 13.39
C THR A 291 -11.19 -27.23 12.17
N PHE A 292 -10.05 -27.88 12.34
CA PHE A 292 -9.25 -28.39 11.23
C PHE A 292 -9.67 -29.83 10.96
N SER A 293 -10.03 -30.15 9.73
CA SER A 293 -10.50 -31.49 9.34
C SER A 293 -9.58 -32.11 8.31
N LEU A 294 -9.17 -33.36 8.51
CA LEU A 294 -8.35 -34.11 7.56
C LEU A 294 -9.25 -34.92 6.62
N VAL A 295 -9.08 -34.73 5.32
CA VAL A 295 -9.95 -35.28 4.28
C VAL A 295 -9.11 -35.96 3.21
N ARG A 296 -9.61 -37.06 2.66
CA ARG A 296 -9.02 -37.72 1.50
C ARG A 296 -9.82 -37.46 0.22
N ARG A 297 -9.16 -37.57 -0.93
CA ARG A 297 -9.83 -37.56 -2.23
C ARG A 297 -10.84 -38.71 -2.32
N PHE A 298 -12.02 -38.43 -2.87
CA PHE A 298 -13.04 -39.45 -3.10
C PHE A 298 -12.53 -40.54 -4.05
N GLY A 299 -12.82 -41.80 -3.73
CA GLY A 299 -12.37 -42.95 -4.53
C GLY A 299 -10.89 -43.32 -4.40
N SER A 300 -10.07 -42.56 -3.65
CA SER A 300 -8.66 -42.89 -3.42
C SER A 300 -8.41 -43.50 -2.05
N LEU A 301 -7.33 -44.28 -1.94
CA LEU A 301 -6.73 -44.67 -0.67
C LEU A 301 -5.36 -43.95 -0.58
N PRO A 302 -5.21 -42.94 0.28
CA PRO A 302 -3.96 -42.20 0.41
C PRO A 302 -2.78 -43.12 0.70
N ALA A 303 -1.62 -42.88 0.09
CA ALA A 303 -0.39 -43.60 0.42
C ALA A 303 -0.01 -43.45 1.92
N ALA A 304 0.61 -44.49 2.49
CA ALA A 304 1.02 -44.49 3.89
C ALA A 304 2.25 -43.61 4.07
N GLY A 305 2.36 -42.97 5.24
CA GLY A 305 3.50 -42.14 5.60
C GLY A 305 3.11 -40.84 6.27
N VAL A 306 4.12 -40.02 6.56
CA VAL A 306 3.93 -38.70 7.14
C VAL A 306 3.28 -37.77 6.13
N VAL A 307 2.25 -37.06 6.55
CA VAL A 307 1.56 -36.04 5.76
C VAL A 307 1.65 -34.71 6.49
N SER A 308 1.96 -33.65 5.76
CA SER A 308 2.15 -32.29 6.28
C SER A 308 1.70 -31.26 5.25
N GLY A 309 1.37 -30.07 5.71
CA GLY A 309 1.00 -28.93 4.87
C GLY A 309 1.06 -27.65 5.68
N SER A 310 1.12 -26.50 5.00
CA SER A 310 1.19 -25.20 5.65
C SER A 310 0.28 -24.19 4.98
N GLY A 311 -0.38 -23.38 5.81
CA GLY A 311 -1.26 -22.28 5.41
C GLY A 311 -1.09 -21.12 6.38
N VAL A 312 -1.64 -19.97 6.01
CA VAL A 312 -1.53 -18.72 6.78
C VAL A 312 -2.94 -18.19 7.02
N LEU A 313 -3.23 -17.79 8.25
CA LEU A 313 -4.43 -17.01 8.55
C LEU A 313 -4.07 -15.53 8.52
N VAL A 314 -4.85 -14.74 7.80
CA VAL A 314 -4.61 -13.30 7.65
C VAL A 314 -5.83 -12.54 8.16
N MET A 315 -5.61 -11.66 9.12
CA MET A 315 -6.63 -10.72 9.59
C MET A 315 -6.76 -9.56 8.60
N GLY A 316 -7.99 -9.16 8.31
CA GLY A 316 -8.33 -7.99 7.52
C GLY A 316 -9.58 -7.30 8.03
N VAL A 317 -10.08 -6.33 7.26
CA VAL A 317 -11.37 -5.66 7.49
C VAL A 317 -12.28 -5.89 6.27
N PRO A 318 -13.60 -5.98 6.46
CA PRO A 318 -14.56 -6.20 5.37
C PRO A 318 -14.49 -5.16 4.26
#